data_AF-A0A1E5KYV0-F1
#
_entry.id   AF-A0A1E5KYV0-F1
#
_cell.length_a   1.000
_cell.length_b   1.000
_cell.length_c   1.000
_cell.angle_alpha   90.00
_cell.angle_beta   90.00
_cell.angle_gamma   90.00
#
_symmetry.space_group_name_H-M   'P 1'
#
loop_
_entity.id
_entity.type
_entity.pdbx_description
1 polymer ?
#
loop_
_entity_poly.entity_id
_entity_poly.type
_entity_poly.pdbx_seq_one_letter_code
_entity_poly.pdbx_strand_id
1 'polypeptide(L)'
;MKKLKWPLITSASTSLGIALYLLFVKQSFTFQTLSDTFFIVSLFFLIVGIALWIMSSGFFDTFQRTMKNAFRFRKKNDPQEFTPLSIIGNDHRLFWLETGGILLIIALCFLLFYFL
;
A
#
# COMPACT_ATOMS: atom_id res chain seq x y z
N MET A 1 -22.10 17.33 -2.13
CA MET A 1 -21.17 16.95 -1.03
C MET A 1 -20.00 16.19 -1.65
N LYS A 2 -18.79 16.76 -1.70
CA LYS A 2 -17.63 16.10 -2.32
C LYS A 2 -17.33 14.83 -1.52
N LYS A 3 -17.35 13.65 -2.17
CA LYS A 3 -16.99 12.38 -1.52
C LYS A 3 -15.60 12.53 -0.92
N LEU A 4 -15.54 12.51 0.41
CA LEU A 4 -14.30 12.62 1.16
C LEU A 4 -13.40 11.43 0.79
N LYS A 5 -12.20 11.69 0.28
CA LYS A 5 -11.29 10.61 -0.12
C LYS A 5 -10.69 10.01 1.14
N TRP A 6 -11.09 8.79 1.47
CA TRP A 6 -10.50 7.96 2.53
C TRP A 6 -8.97 8.01 2.63
N PRO A 7 -8.18 7.95 1.53
CA PRO A 7 -6.72 8.00 1.63
C PRO A 7 -6.16 9.34 2.18
N LEU A 8 -6.89 10.45 2.02
CA LEU A 8 -6.49 11.74 2.63
C LEU A 8 -6.68 11.73 4.14
N ILE A 9 -7.76 11.11 4.63
CA ILE A 9 -8.04 11.03 6.08
C ILE A 9 -6.99 10.14 6.74
N THR A 10 -6.69 8.99 6.13
CA THR A 10 -5.74 8.04 6.69
C THR A 10 -4.32 8.59 6.67
N SER A 11 -3.90 9.25 5.59
CA SER A 11 -2.59 9.93 5.55
C SER A 11 -2.49 11.06 6.59
N ALA A 12 -3.54 11.86 6.77
CA ALA A 12 -3.57 12.92 7.80
C ALA A 12 -3.57 12.36 9.24
N SER A 13 -4.30 11.28 9.49
CA SER A 13 -4.30 10.62 10.80
C SER A 13 -2.92 10.01 11.09
N THR A 14 -2.30 9.40 10.09
CA THR A 14 -0.96 8.79 10.22
C THR A 14 0.11 9.87 10.46
N SER A 15 0.05 10.99 9.73
CA SER A 15 1.00 12.10 9.93
C SER A 15 0.90 12.70 11.33
N LEU A 16 -0.31 12.83 11.87
CA LEU A 16 -0.55 13.30 13.23
C LEU A 16 0.02 12.30 14.26
N GLY A 17 -0.14 10.99 14.02
CA GLY A 17 0.49 9.95 14.84
C GLY A 17 2.01 10.01 14.84
N ILE A 18 2.64 10.22 13.67
CA ILE A 18 4.09 10.39 13.53
C ILE A 18 4.57 11.63 14.30
N ALA A 19 3.85 12.75 14.19
CA ALA A 19 4.19 13.98 14.90
C ALA A 19 4.14 13.79 16.42
N LEU A 20 3.11 13.13 16.95
CA LEU A 20 3.00 12.81 18.37
C LEU A 20 4.11 11.86 18.83
N TYR A 21 4.43 10.83 18.04
CA TYR A 21 5.52 9.90 18.33
C TYR A 21 6.86 10.62 18.45
N LEU A 22 7.19 11.49 17.49
CA LEU A 22 8.44 12.25 17.52
C LEU A 22 8.48 13.25 18.69
N LEU A 23 7.34 13.85 19.04
CA LEU A 23 7.24 14.83 20.13
C LEU A 23 7.39 14.23 21.52
N PHE A 24 6.69 13.13 21.79
CA PHE A 24 6.63 12.58 23.14
C PHE A 24 7.69 11.51 23.41
N VAL A 25 8.13 10.76 22.38
CA VAL A 25 9.03 9.61 22.56
C VAL A 25 10.47 9.96 22.22
N LYS A 26 10.70 10.47 21.00
CA LYS A 26 12.08 10.73 20.52
C LYS A 26 12.64 12.08 20.97
N GLN A 27 11.79 13.08 21.21
CA GLN A 27 12.17 14.47 21.56
C GLN A 27 13.15 15.14 20.57
N SER A 28 13.41 14.51 19.42
CA SER A 28 14.29 15.02 18.36
C SER A 28 13.43 15.46 17.17
N PHE A 29 13.17 16.76 17.07
CA PHE A 29 12.47 17.36 15.94
C PHE A 29 13.47 17.93 14.93
N THR A 30 14.09 17.06 14.13
CA THR A 30 14.90 17.48 12.99
C THR A 30 14.24 17.08 11.67
N PHE A 31 14.45 17.85 10.60
CA PHE A 31 13.91 17.53 9.28
C PHE A 31 14.33 16.14 8.78
N GLN A 32 15.55 15.69 9.13
CA GLN A 32 16.01 14.35 8.85
C GLN A 32 15.15 13.28 9.54
N THR A 33 14.95 13.39 10.86
CA THR A 33 14.16 12.39 11.61
C THR A 33 12.70 12.34 11.17
N LEU A 34 12.14 13.48 10.76
CA LEU A 34 10.82 13.55 10.13
C LEU A 34 10.81 12.79 8.80
N SER A 35 11.74 13.10 7.89
CA SER A 35 11.85 12.44 6.60
C SER A 35 11.98 10.91 6.74
N ASP A 36 12.90 10.44 7.58
CA ASP A 36 13.15 9.02 7.81
C ASP A 36 11.90 8.30 8.33
N THR A 37 11.21 8.90 9.31
CA THR A 37 10.02 8.28 9.91
C THR A 37 8.86 8.23 8.92
N PHE A 38 8.61 9.34 8.19
CA PHE A 38 7.59 9.36 7.14
C PHE A 38 7.90 8.36 6.01
N PHE A 39 9.18 8.20 5.65
CA PHE A 39 9.61 7.25 4.63
C PHE A 39 9.36 5.79 5.04
N ILE A 40 9.74 5.41 6.27
CA ILE A 40 9.53 4.06 6.80
C ILE A 40 8.03 3.72 6.84
N VAL A 41 7.19 4.65 7.30
CA VAL A 41 5.75 4.43 7.36
C VAL A 41 5.14 4.37 5.95
N SER A 42 5.58 5.23 5.02
CA SER A 42 5.17 5.19 3.62
C SER A 42 5.46 3.83 2.96
N LEU A 43 6.65 3.28 3.22
CA LEU A 43 7.07 1.98 2.68
C LEU A 43 6.08 0.86 3.06
N PHE A 44 5.62 0.82 4.30
CA PHE A 44 4.63 -0.18 4.73
C PHE A 44 3.38 -0.14 3.84
N PHE A 45 2.83 1.06 3.60
CA PHE A 45 1.65 1.22 2.74
C PHE A 45 1.93 0.89 1.27
N LEU A 46 3.10 1.31 0.76
CA LEU A 46 3.49 1.06 -0.63
C LEU A 46 3.73 -0.43 -0.90
N ILE A 47 4.36 -1.16 0.01
CA ILE A 47 4.58 -2.61 -0.13
C ILE A 47 3.23 -3.33 -0.32
N VAL A 48 2.26 -3.03 0.55
CA VAL A 48 0.91 -3.61 0.45
C VAL A 48 0.21 -3.15 -0.83
N GLY A 49 0.28 -1.85 -1.16
CA GLY A 49 -0.33 -1.29 -2.36
C GLY A 49 0.21 -1.89 -3.66
N ILE A 50 1.52 -2.07 -3.76
CA ILE A 50 2.19 -2.70 -4.90
C ILE A 50 1.84 -4.20 -4.97
N ALA A 51 1.80 -4.91 -3.85
CA ALA A 51 1.38 -6.31 -3.82
C ALA A 51 -0.07 -6.46 -4.34
N LEU A 52 -1.00 -5.62 -3.87
CA LEU A 52 -2.38 -5.59 -4.37
C LEU A 52 -2.43 -5.18 -5.84
N TRP A 53 -1.54 -4.30 -6.30
CA TRP A 53 -1.45 -3.93 -7.70
C TRP A 53 -1.03 -5.10 -8.59
N ILE A 54 0.01 -5.84 -8.19
CA ILE A 54 0.44 -7.05 -8.88
C ILE A 54 -0.70 -8.08 -8.88
N MET A 55 -1.41 -8.23 -7.76
CA MET A 55 -2.56 -9.13 -7.65
C MET A 55 -3.70 -8.75 -8.60
N SER A 56 -4.00 -7.45 -8.70
CA SER A 56 -5.02 -6.92 -9.61
C SER A 56 -4.67 -7.04 -11.10
N SER A 57 -3.41 -7.29 -11.45
CA SER A 57 -2.95 -7.37 -12.85
C SER A 57 -3.42 -8.63 -13.60
N GLY A 58 -3.98 -9.61 -12.90
CA GLY A 58 -4.33 -10.91 -13.47
C GLY A 58 -3.15 -11.89 -13.58
N PHE A 59 -1.95 -11.51 -13.09
CA PHE A 59 -0.80 -12.41 -12.97
C PHE A 59 -1.16 -13.67 -12.17
N PHE A 60 -1.73 -13.49 -10.99
CA PHE A 60 -2.11 -14.62 -10.13
C PHE A 60 -3.26 -15.44 -10.71
N ASP A 61 -4.18 -14.83 -11.45
CA ASP A 61 -5.25 -15.57 -12.12
C ASP A 61 -4.68 -16.48 -13.22
N THR A 62 -3.68 -15.99 -13.95
CA THR A 62 -2.97 -16.75 -14.99
C THR A 62 -2.11 -17.85 -14.37
N PHE A 63 -1.45 -17.58 -13.24
CA PHE A 63 -0.73 -18.59 -12.46
C PHE A 63 -1.68 -19.68 -11.97
N GLN A 64 -2.82 -19.32 -11.39
CA GLN A 64 -3.83 -20.27 -10.93
C GLN A 64 -4.42 -21.08 -12.09
N ARG A 65 -4.74 -20.45 -13.22
CA ARG A 65 -5.23 -21.15 -14.41
C ARG A 65 -4.21 -22.12 -14.96
N THR A 66 -2.95 -21.71 -15.06
CA THR A 66 -1.83 -22.55 -15.51
C THR A 66 -1.61 -23.71 -14.56
N MET A 67 -1.59 -23.46 -13.25
CA MET A 67 -1.41 -24.51 -12.26
C MET A 67 -2.58 -25.49 -12.23
N LYS A 68 -3.81 -24.98 -12.29
CA LYS A 68 -5.00 -25.81 -12.38
C LYS A 68 -4.97 -26.66 -13.64
N ASN A 69 -4.55 -26.14 -14.79
CA ASN A 69 -4.41 -26.92 -16.02
C ASN A 69 -3.31 -27.98 -15.93
N ALA A 70 -2.16 -27.65 -15.33
CA ALA A 70 -1.07 -28.60 -15.09
C ALA A 70 -1.47 -29.73 -14.12
N PHE A 71 -2.25 -29.43 -13.08
CA PHE A 71 -2.74 -30.41 -12.11
C PHE A 71 -4.06 -31.09 -12.53
N ARG A 72 -4.86 -30.50 -13.44
CA ARG A 72 -6.13 -31.07 -13.95
C ARG A 72 -5.95 -32.26 -14.90
N PHE A 73 -4.72 -32.62 -15.27
CA PHE A 73 -4.46 -33.98 -15.75
C PHE A 73 -4.92 -35.06 -14.74
N ARG A 74 -5.24 -34.72 -13.47
CA ARG A 74 -5.70 -35.70 -12.45
C ARG A 74 -7.17 -35.65 -12.02
N LYS A 75 -7.99 -34.63 -12.33
CA LYS A 75 -9.37 -34.58 -11.77
C LYS A 75 -10.36 -33.78 -12.64
N LYS A 76 -11.20 -34.52 -13.38
CA LYS A 76 -12.11 -34.01 -14.43
C LYS A 76 -13.39 -33.35 -13.89
N ASN A 77 -13.73 -33.51 -12.60
CA ASN A 77 -15.09 -33.27 -12.08
C ASN A 77 -15.24 -32.24 -10.95
N ASP A 78 -14.21 -31.44 -10.61
CA ASP A 78 -14.39 -30.42 -9.55
C ASP A 78 -15.10 -29.15 -10.06
N PRO A 79 -16.09 -28.63 -9.32
CA PRO A 79 -16.88 -27.46 -9.70
C PRO A 79 -16.00 -26.22 -9.92
N GLN A 80 -16.39 -25.38 -10.88
CA GLN A 80 -15.66 -24.20 -11.30
C GLN A 80 -15.98 -22.97 -10.45
N GLU A 81 -15.94 -23.07 -9.12
CA GLU A 81 -15.95 -21.87 -8.29
C GLU A 81 -14.52 -21.29 -8.28
N PHE A 82 -14.24 -20.48 -9.29
CA PHE A 82 -12.98 -19.75 -9.41
C PHE A 82 -13.23 -18.29 -9.06
N THR A 83 -12.82 -17.89 -7.86
CA THR A 83 -12.77 -16.48 -7.49
C THR A 83 -11.42 -15.93 -7.93
N PRO A 84 -11.35 -15.07 -8.97
CA PRO A 84 -10.08 -14.50 -9.41
C PRO A 84 -9.54 -13.54 -8.34
N LEU A 85 -8.24 -13.66 -8.04
CA LEU A 85 -7.57 -12.77 -7.09
C LEU A 85 -7.47 -11.34 -7.63
N SER A 86 -7.62 -11.14 -8.95
CA SER A 86 -7.65 -9.80 -9.53
C SER A 86 -8.79 -8.93 -8.99
N ILE A 87 -9.94 -9.51 -8.64
CA ILE A 87 -11.07 -8.78 -8.04
C ILE A 87 -10.68 -8.26 -6.65
N ILE A 88 -10.08 -9.13 -5.82
CA ILE A 88 -9.64 -8.81 -4.46
C ILE A 88 -8.57 -7.71 -4.50
N GLY A 89 -7.66 -7.78 -5.48
CA GLY A 89 -6.62 -6.77 -5.66
C GLY A 89 -7.16 -5.39 -6.05
N ASN A 90 -8.29 -5.33 -6.76
CA ASN A 90 -8.77 -4.08 -7.35
C ASN A 90 -9.47 -3.15 -6.34
N ASP A 91 -10.19 -3.70 -5.36
CA ASP A 91 -11.05 -2.91 -4.47
C ASP A 91 -10.29 -2.00 -3.50
N HIS A 92 -9.07 -2.37 -3.11
CA HIS A 92 -8.30 -1.64 -2.10
C HIS A 92 -6.94 -1.12 -2.58
N ARG A 93 -6.48 -1.50 -3.78
CA ARG A 93 -5.18 -1.07 -4.32
C ARG A 93 -4.97 0.44 -4.30
N LEU A 94 -5.92 1.19 -4.83
CA LEU A 94 -5.79 2.66 -4.95
C LEU A 94 -5.69 3.31 -3.58
N PHE A 95 -6.43 2.82 -2.59
CA PHE A 95 -6.36 3.34 -1.22
C PHE A 95 -4.94 3.20 -0.63
N TRP A 96 -4.33 2.01 -0.75
CA TRP A 96 -2.99 1.74 -0.22
C TRP A 96 -1.90 2.51 -0.98
N LEU A 97 -1.99 2.56 -2.32
CA LEU A 97 -1.04 3.30 -3.16
C LEU A 97 -1.14 4.82 -2.97
N GLU A 98 -2.33 5.40 -2.94
CA GLU A 98 -2.52 6.83 -2.73
C GLU A 98 -2.05 7.25 -1.33
N THR A 99 -2.40 6.47 -0.30
CA THR A 99 -1.94 6.74 1.08
C THR A 99 -0.41 6.70 1.14
N GLY A 100 0.21 5.60 0.69
CA GLY A 100 1.66 5.45 0.69
C GLY A 100 2.37 6.53 -0.14
N GLY A 101 1.84 6.87 -1.31
CA GLY A 101 2.37 7.91 -2.19
C GLY A 101 2.31 9.31 -1.58
N ILE A 102 1.22 9.67 -0.90
CA ILE A 102 1.12 10.97 -0.19
C ILE A 102 2.19 11.04 0.91
N LEU A 103 2.34 10.01 1.73
CA LEU A 103 3.37 9.99 2.78
C LEU A 103 4.79 10.03 2.18
N LEU A 104 5.02 9.39 1.03
CA LEU A 104 6.31 9.42 0.34
C LEU A 104 6.66 10.85 -0.12
N ILE A 105 5.70 11.55 -0.74
CA ILE A 105 5.91 12.93 -1.20
C ILE A 105 6.26 13.83 0.00
N ILE A 106 5.55 13.66 1.12
CA ILE A 106 5.85 14.40 2.36
C ILE A 106 7.26 14.09 2.87
N ALA A 107 7.66 12.81 2.88
CA ALA A 107 9.00 12.40 3.28
C ALA A 107 10.09 13.05 2.42
N LEU A 108 9.89 13.07 1.10
CA LEU A 108 10.80 13.69 0.14
C LEU A 108 10.86 15.22 0.30
N CYS A 109 9.73 15.88 0.56
CA CYS A 109 9.73 17.31 0.87
C CYS A 109 10.59 17.61 2.10
N PHE A 110 10.44 16.86 3.20
CA PHE A 110 11.29 17.05 4.38
C PHE A 110 12.76 16.74 4.11
N LEU A 111 13.05 15.75 3.26
CA LEU A 111 14.41 15.47 2.83
C LEU A 111 15.02 16.65 2.09
N LEU A 112 14.27 17.26 1.17
CA LEU A 112 14.72 18.44 0.43
C LEU A 112 14.98 19.62 1.37
N PHE A 113 14.09 19.86 2.35
CA PHE A 113 14.29 20.91 3.37
C PHE A 113 15.48 20.63 4.29
N TYR A 114 15.87 19.37 4.47
CA TYR A 114 17.07 19.05 5.23
C TYR A 114 18.37 19.42 4.49
N PHE A 115 18.36 19.36 3.16
CA PHE A 115 19.52 19.71 2.32
C PHE A 115 19.60 21.19 1.92
N LEU A 116 18.53 21.96 2.15
CA LEU A 116 18.45 23.40 1.85
C LEU A 116 18.95 24.24 3.04
#